data_AF-A0A011V5D2-F1
#
_entry.id   AF-A0A011V5D2-F1
#
_cell.length_a   1.000
_cell.length_b   1.000
_cell.length_c   1.000
_cell.angle_alpha   90.00
_cell.angle_beta   90.00
_cell.angle_gamma   90.00
#
_symmetry.space_group_name_H-M   'P 1'
#
loop_
_entity.id
_entity.type
_entity.pdbx_description
1 polymer ?
#
loop_
_entity_poly.entity_id
_entity_poly.type
_entity_poly.pdbx_seq_one_letter_code
_entity_poly.pdbx_strand_id
1 'polypeptide(L)'
;MPKLTIIFPSSYFSISKVDEDLQAEYDAVIETGLFDVVLFSYDKWFSEGRLVLDNEPDDFVSGVYRGWMMKPEIYKDFYEQLADKKIRLVTDPKQYELFHIFPNVYPRFGADTAKMLIYPDGRYDLDEIKKTFERFMVKDYVKSVKGSDFPKYFDNSVTSEEFDKQMEKFYKYRGGLYTGGICIKEYLDLKQYGGRTNEYRVFYIDGEIGTVSRNSGQGDHAPMPPKELLEKYRLLGSSIYTVDYAELSDGSWKVIEAGDGQVSGLSDHQDYKAFFRAVSIALSERYLSDEILAPGTYILSADLYPNIEVQDIYKMIADNDDESTLALGVAILNIKTGIMSDDLYDYEPESSEYRSLKEQYDQAYSLYEKLMAQIIDILANEGEPADSSKGLHYQIEPFMNRNGFEKRNGWWIHKDDEDE
;
A
#
# COMPACT_ATOMS: atom_id res chain seq x y z
N MET A 1 7.36 -8.54 -20.55
CA MET A 1 6.58 -7.78 -19.55
C MET A 1 6.78 -6.32 -19.87
N PRO A 2 5.71 -5.51 -19.94
CA PRO A 2 5.85 -4.07 -19.99
C PRO A 2 6.61 -3.61 -18.73
N LYS A 3 7.54 -2.67 -18.89
CA LYS A 3 8.27 -2.11 -17.75
C LYS A 3 7.38 -1.10 -17.05
N LEU A 4 7.54 -0.99 -15.73
CA LEU A 4 7.01 0.16 -14.99
C LEU A 4 7.74 1.42 -15.43
N THR A 5 7.02 2.54 -15.43
CA THR A 5 7.60 3.86 -15.71
C THR A 5 7.90 4.57 -14.39
N ILE A 6 9.11 5.11 -14.21
CA ILE A 6 9.37 6.07 -13.14
C ILE A 6 9.20 7.49 -13.69
N ILE A 7 8.43 8.31 -12.99
CA ILE A 7 8.18 9.71 -13.34
C ILE A 7 8.97 10.59 -12.37
N PHE A 8 9.94 11.34 -12.91
CA PHE A 8 10.74 12.30 -12.14
C PHE A 8 10.46 13.75 -12.58
N PRO A 9 10.60 14.74 -11.69
CA PRO A 9 10.71 16.13 -12.11
C PRO A 9 12.04 16.31 -12.85
N SER A 10 12.00 17.13 -13.90
CA SER A 10 13.21 17.62 -14.56
C SER A 10 13.85 18.77 -13.79
N SER A 11 15.09 19.13 -14.11
CA SER A 11 15.71 20.35 -13.58
C SER A 11 14.92 21.58 -14.03
N TYR A 12 14.98 22.64 -13.24
CA TYR A 12 14.24 23.88 -13.49
C TYR A 12 14.47 24.46 -14.90
N PHE A 13 15.69 24.34 -15.44
CA PHE A 13 16.09 24.96 -16.71
C PHE A 13 16.07 24.02 -17.92
N SER A 14 15.89 22.71 -17.72
CA SER A 14 16.02 21.74 -18.80
C SER A 14 15.16 20.52 -18.55
N ILE A 15 14.15 20.31 -19.41
CA ILE A 15 13.23 19.17 -19.33
C ILE A 15 13.92 17.82 -19.56
N SER A 16 15.05 17.81 -20.27
CA SER A 16 15.80 16.59 -20.61
C SER A 16 16.84 16.20 -19.56
N LYS A 17 16.84 16.85 -18.39
CA LYS A 17 17.69 16.51 -17.25
C LYS A 17 16.79 16.34 -16.04
N VAL A 18 17.05 15.32 -15.22
CA VAL A 18 16.37 15.18 -13.92
C VAL A 18 16.74 16.34 -12.99
N ASP A 19 15.85 16.64 -12.05
CA ASP A 19 16.14 17.49 -10.90
C ASP A 19 17.43 17.03 -10.19
N GLU A 20 18.31 17.97 -9.90
CA GLU A 20 19.64 17.71 -9.36
C GLU A 20 19.61 16.98 -8.01
N ASP A 21 18.59 17.21 -7.17
CA ASP A 21 18.46 16.56 -5.87
C ASP A 21 18.04 15.09 -6.00
N LEU A 22 17.50 14.68 -7.16
CA LEU A 22 17.07 13.32 -7.46
C LEU A 22 18.04 12.59 -8.41
N GLN A 23 19.17 13.20 -8.77
CA GLN A 23 20.12 12.64 -9.73
C GLN A 23 20.60 11.24 -9.34
N ALA A 24 20.90 11.00 -8.07
CA ALA A 24 21.37 9.70 -7.60
C ALA A 24 20.28 8.61 -7.68
N GLU A 25 19.00 8.97 -7.45
CA GLU A 25 17.88 8.05 -7.64
C GLU A 25 17.67 7.74 -9.13
N TYR A 26 17.71 8.77 -9.98
CA TYR A 26 17.62 8.62 -11.43
C TYR A 26 18.73 7.72 -11.98
N ASP A 27 19.99 7.95 -11.59
CA ASP A 27 21.13 7.13 -12.01
C ASP A 27 20.93 5.66 -11.61
N ALA A 28 20.43 5.41 -10.39
CA ALA A 28 20.12 4.06 -9.93
C ALA A 28 19.02 3.39 -10.78
N VAL A 29 17.96 4.12 -11.13
CA VAL A 29 16.90 3.62 -12.03
C VAL A 29 17.48 3.24 -13.38
N ILE A 30 18.25 4.13 -14.01
CA ILE A 30 18.89 3.89 -15.32
C ILE A 30 19.85 2.69 -15.26
N GLU A 31 20.69 2.61 -14.23
CA GLU A 31 21.65 1.51 -14.05
C GLU A 31 20.97 0.15 -13.85
N THR A 32 19.79 0.11 -13.22
CA THR A 32 19.06 -1.15 -13.04
C THR A 32 18.47 -1.67 -14.35
N GLY A 33 18.10 -0.78 -15.28
CA GLY A 33 17.45 -1.12 -16.54
C GLY A 33 16.04 -1.72 -16.39
N LEU A 34 15.46 -1.68 -15.19
CA LEU A 34 14.17 -2.33 -14.87
C LEU A 34 12.96 -1.48 -15.24
N PHE A 35 13.15 -0.17 -15.43
CA PHE A 35 12.08 0.79 -15.66
C PHE A 35 12.28 1.54 -16.96
N ASP A 36 11.16 2.02 -17.51
CA ASP A 36 11.18 3.17 -18.41
C ASP A 36 11.18 4.46 -17.56
N VAL A 37 11.65 5.57 -18.13
CA VAL A 37 11.74 6.84 -17.41
C VAL A 37 11.11 7.95 -18.23
N VAL A 38 10.29 8.75 -17.55
CA VAL A 38 9.68 9.96 -18.08
C VAL A 38 10.00 11.13 -17.15
N LEU A 39 10.38 12.26 -17.73
CA LEU A 39 10.60 13.50 -17.01
C LEU A 39 9.43 14.46 -17.26
N PHE A 40 8.93 15.10 -16.21
CA PHE A 40 8.00 16.23 -16.37
C PHE A 40 8.68 17.56 -16.08
N SER A 41 8.24 18.62 -16.75
CA SER A 41 8.79 19.95 -16.57
C SER A 41 8.48 20.50 -15.17
N TYR A 42 9.53 20.69 -14.36
CA TYR A 42 9.38 21.26 -13.03
C TYR A 42 8.74 22.65 -13.09
N ASP A 43 9.27 23.55 -13.91
CA ASP A 43 8.75 24.93 -14.05
C ASP A 43 7.29 24.93 -14.50
N LYS A 44 6.94 24.16 -15.54
CA LYS A 44 5.56 24.16 -16.05
C LYS A 44 4.57 23.58 -15.06
N TRP A 45 4.98 22.56 -14.31
CA TRP A 45 4.13 22.00 -13.28
C TRP A 45 3.96 22.95 -12.09
N PHE A 46 5.07 23.29 -11.41
CA PHE A 46 5.00 24.01 -10.14
C PHE A 46 4.71 25.51 -10.28
N SER A 47 4.97 26.12 -11.45
CA SER A 47 4.67 27.54 -11.70
C SER A 47 3.34 27.76 -12.44
N GLU A 48 2.96 26.87 -13.37
CA GLU A 48 1.80 27.06 -14.26
C GLU A 48 0.65 26.05 -14.02
N GLY A 49 0.87 24.98 -13.25
CA GLY A 49 -0.11 23.90 -13.08
C GLY A 49 -0.31 23.05 -14.34
N ARG A 50 0.68 23.01 -15.23
CA ARG A 50 0.57 22.38 -16.55
C ARG A 50 1.57 21.26 -16.72
N LEU A 51 1.08 20.05 -16.94
CA LEU A 51 1.92 18.89 -17.18
C LEU A 51 2.54 18.96 -18.59
N VAL A 52 3.88 18.85 -18.64
CA VAL A 52 4.64 18.73 -19.89
C VAL A 52 5.66 17.63 -19.68
N LEU A 53 5.62 16.59 -20.51
CA LEU A 53 6.54 15.46 -20.46
C LEU A 53 7.65 15.65 -21.49
N ASP A 54 8.84 15.13 -21.20
CA ASP A 54 9.94 15.05 -22.18
C ASP A 54 9.63 14.04 -23.29
N ASN A 55 8.91 12.97 -22.94
CA ASN A 55 8.37 11.98 -23.84
C ASN A 55 7.02 11.46 -23.33
N GLU A 56 6.06 11.32 -24.24
CA GLU A 56 4.76 10.69 -23.94
C GLU A 56 4.78 9.23 -24.37
N PRO A 57 4.26 8.28 -23.57
CA PRO A 57 4.21 6.89 -23.97
C PRO A 57 3.20 6.66 -25.10
N ASP A 58 3.52 5.71 -25.98
CA ASP A 58 2.64 5.33 -27.10
C ASP A 58 1.38 4.60 -26.59
N ASP A 59 1.55 3.70 -25.62
CA ASP A 59 0.50 2.93 -24.98
C ASP A 59 0.24 3.41 -23.55
N PHE A 60 -0.83 2.89 -22.95
CA PHE A 60 -1.11 3.15 -21.54
C PHE A 60 -0.13 2.40 -20.65
N VAL A 61 0.55 3.13 -19.76
CA VAL A 61 1.58 2.58 -18.88
C VAL A 61 1.28 2.90 -17.43
N SER A 62 1.82 2.04 -16.58
CA SER A 62 1.78 2.26 -15.15
C SER A 62 3.03 2.98 -14.66
N GLY A 63 2.82 3.91 -13.73
CA GLY A 63 3.80 4.87 -13.29
C GLY A 63 4.04 4.85 -11.79
N VAL A 64 5.28 5.05 -11.37
CA VAL A 64 5.64 5.41 -10.00
C VAL A 64 6.18 6.82 -10.02
N TYR A 65 5.54 7.74 -9.30
CA TYR A 65 6.10 9.08 -9.11
C TYR A 65 7.26 9.01 -8.12
N ARG A 66 8.36 9.71 -8.42
CA ARG A 66 9.45 9.98 -7.49
C ARG A 66 9.79 11.45 -7.54
N GLY A 67 9.54 12.18 -6.45
CA GLY A 67 9.84 13.60 -6.41
C GLY A 67 9.37 14.34 -5.16
N TRP A 68 8.92 15.57 -5.37
CA TRP A 68 8.60 16.52 -4.32
C TRP A 68 7.18 16.40 -3.80
N MET A 69 7.02 16.71 -2.51
CA MET A 69 5.72 16.80 -1.86
C MET A 69 4.82 17.84 -2.55
N MET A 70 3.61 17.41 -2.90
CA MET A 70 2.53 18.26 -3.39
C MET A 70 1.38 18.29 -2.38
N LYS A 71 0.62 19.38 -2.34
CA LYS A 71 -0.67 19.37 -1.62
C LYS A 71 -1.61 18.34 -2.27
N PRO A 72 -2.53 17.70 -1.50
CA PRO A 72 -3.41 16.66 -2.04
C PRO A 72 -4.17 17.08 -3.31
N GLU A 73 -4.67 18.32 -3.36
CA GLU A 73 -5.38 18.86 -4.52
C GLU A 73 -4.49 19.02 -5.76
N ILE A 74 -3.21 19.34 -5.57
CA ILE A 74 -2.23 19.47 -6.65
C ILE A 74 -1.81 18.08 -7.13
N TYR A 75 -1.60 17.13 -6.22
CA TYR A 75 -1.32 15.74 -6.59
C TYR A 75 -2.47 15.11 -7.37
N LYS A 76 -3.73 15.41 -6.99
CA LYS A 76 -4.90 14.95 -7.73
C LYS A 76 -4.90 15.46 -9.18
N ASP A 77 -4.64 16.75 -9.39
CA ASP A 77 -4.52 17.34 -10.73
C ASP A 77 -3.34 16.72 -11.51
N PHE A 78 -2.21 16.48 -10.84
CA PHE A 78 -1.06 15.78 -11.44
C PHE A 78 -1.42 14.38 -11.93
N TYR A 79 -2.13 13.61 -11.10
CA TYR A 79 -2.59 12.27 -11.40
C TYR A 79 -3.57 12.25 -12.59
N GLU A 80 -4.51 13.20 -12.64
CA GLU A 80 -5.48 13.33 -13.73
C GLU A 80 -4.80 13.72 -15.05
N GLN A 81 -3.90 14.71 -15.05
CA GLN A 81 -3.16 15.12 -16.24
C GLN A 81 -2.20 14.02 -16.73
N LEU A 82 -1.58 13.25 -15.85
CA LEU A 82 -0.77 12.09 -16.25
C LEU A 82 -1.62 11.01 -16.93
N ALA A 83 -2.83 10.76 -16.42
CA ALA A 83 -3.74 9.79 -17.03
C ALA A 83 -4.15 10.20 -18.46
N ASP A 84 -4.36 11.50 -18.71
CA ASP A 84 -4.58 12.05 -20.06
C ASP A 84 -3.36 11.87 -20.98
N LYS A 85 -2.16 11.78 -20.38
CA LYS A 85 -0.89 11.42 -21.04
C LYS A 85 -0.60 9.93 -21.02
N LYS A 86 -1.63 9.09 -20.80
CA LYS A 86 -1.57 7.62 -20.79
C LYS A 86 -0.65 7.04 -19.70
N ILE A 87 -0.38 7.77 -18.63
CA ILE A 87 0.38 7.30 -17.47
C ILE A 87 -0.56 7.20 -16.27
N ARG A 88 -0.71 6.01 -15.70
CA ARG A 88 -1.48 5.78 -14.47
C ARG A 88 -0.56 5.54 -13.30
N LEU A 89 -0.59 6.43 -12.30
CA LEU A 89 0.22 6.22 -11.10
C LEU A 89 -0.31 5.04 -10.27
N VAL A 90 0.61 4.27 -9.69
CA VAL A 90 0.34 3.15 -8.74
C VAL A 90 -0.31 3.63 -7.45
N THR A 91 -0.11 4.91 -7.11
CA THR A 91 -0.65 5.54 -5.91
C THR A 91 -1.71 6.53 -6.34
N ASP A 92 -2.96 6.22 -6.05
CA ASP A 92 -4.07 7.12 -6.36
C ASP A 92 -4.09 8.34 -5.41
N PRO A 93 -4.89 9.39 -5.71
CA PRO A 93 -4.96 10.58 -4.87
C PRO A 93 -5.40 10.33 -3.42
N LYS A 94 -6.25 9.34 -3.15
CA LYS A 94 -6.68 8.99 -1.78
C LYS A 94 -5.56 8.31 -1.02
N GLN A 95 -4.83 7.41 -1.68
CA GLN A 95 -3.66 6.74 -1.10
C GLN A 95 -2.55 7.74 -0.79
N TYR A 96 -2.30 8.68 -1.70
CA TYR A 96 -1.36 9.78 -1.49
C TYR A 96 -1.81 10.63 -0.31
N GLU A 97 -3.05 11.09 -0.26
CA GLU A 97 -3.57 11.92 0.84
C GLU A 97 -3.51 11.20 2.20
N LEU A 98 -3.81 9.90 2.24
CA LEU A 98 -3.75 9.08 3.45
C LEU A 98 -2.37 9.13 4.11
N PHE A 99 -1.31 9.06 3.32
CA PHE A 99 0.08 9.03 3.81
C PHE A 99 0.80 10.39 3.75
N HIS A 100 0.30 11.33 2.96
CA HIS A 100 0.81 12.69 2.93
C HIS A 100 0.35 13.49 4.15
N ILE A 101 -0.87 13.23 4.62
CA ILE A 101 -1.48 13.88 5.78
C ILE A 101 -1.40 12.92 6.98
N PHE A 102 -0.43 13.11 7.87
CA PHE A 102 -0.20 12.20 8.99
C PHE A 102 -1.44 11.94 9.87
N PRO A 103 -2.32 12.93 10.14
CA PRO A 103 -3.59 12.68 10.83
C PRO A 103 -4.47 11.59 10.23
N ASN A 104 -4.42 11.36 8.91
CA ASN A 104 -5.27 10.38 8.24
C ASN A 104 -4.80 8.95 8.51
N VAL A 105 -3.49 8.73 8.57
CA VAL A 105 -2.90 7.41 8.87
C VAL A 105 -2.72 7.17 10.37
N TYR A 106 -2.64 8.22 11.19
CA TYR A 106 -2.42 8.14 12.64
C TYR A 106 -3.29 7.11 13.38
N PRO A 107 -4.62 7.01 13.16
CA PRO A 107 -5.47 6.05 13.86
C PRO A 107 -5.06 4.58 13.62
N ARG A 108 -4.39 4.28 12.50
CA ARG A 108 -3.95 2.93 12.15
C ARG A 108 -2.82 2.42 13.05
N PHE A 109 -2.08 3.31 13.70
CA PHE A 109 -0.97 2.93 14.59
C PHE A 109 -1.40 2.66 16.03
N GLY A 110 -2.58 3.15 16.45
CA GLY A 110 -3.10 2.92 17.79
C GLY A 110 -2.08 3.24 18.90
N ALA A 111 -1.81 2.27 19.76
CA ALA A 111 -0.89 2.43 20.89
C ALA A 111 0.60 2.43 20.49
N ASP A 112 0.96 2.12 19.23
CA ASP A 112 2.36 2.05 18.81
C ASP A 112 2.91 3.40 18.34
N THR A 113 2.11 4.45 18.33
CA THR A 113 2.55 5.84 18.07
C THR A 113 2.38 6.72 19.32
N ALA A 114 3.04 7.87 19.33
CA ALA A 114 2.86 8.85 20.40
C ALA A 114 1.47 9.47 20.31
N LYS A 115 0.84 9.76 21.46
CA LYS A 115 -0.48 10.39 21.48
C LYS A 115 -0.47 11.73 20.73
N MET A 116 -1.55 12.03 20.03
CA MET A 116 -1.70 13.25 19.26
C MET A 116 -3.10 13.86 19.42
N LEU A 117 -3.16 15.18 19.61
CA LEU A 117 -4.37 16.00 19.45
C LEU A 117 -4.31 16.72 18.11
N ILE A 118 -5.46 16.81 17.44
CA ILE A 118 -5.59 17.41 16.10
C ILE A 118 -6.56 18.58 16.19
N TYR A 119 -6.12 19.75 15.71
CA TYR A 119 -6.89 20.99 15.68
C TYR A 119 -7.05 21.46 14.22
N PRO A 120 -8.10 21.02 13.50
CA PRO A 120 -8.24 21.22 12.06
C PRO A 120 -8.36 22.67 11.61
N ASP A 121 -8.96 23.53 12.44
CA ASP A 121 -9.13 24.96 12.19
C ASP A 121 -7.98 25.82 12.74
N GLY A 122 -6.92 25.18 13.25
CA GLY A 122 -5.78 25.82 13.89
C GLY A 122 -6.10 26.44 15.25
N ARG A 123 -7.31 26.25 15.79
CA ARG A 123 -7.70 26.75 17.11
C ARG A 123 -7.43 25.68 18.15
N TYR A 124 -6.36 25.88 18.92
CA TYR A 124 -5.94 24.98 19.98
C TYR A 124 -6.48 25.43 21.35
N ASP A 125 -6.60 24.47 22.28
CA ASP A 125 -6.85 24.72 23.70
C ASP A 125 -5.60 24.32 24.51
N LEU A 126 -4.84 25.32 24.97
CA LEU A 126 -3.60 25.07 25.72
C LEU A 126 -3.84 24.36 27.06
N ASP A 127 -4.99 24.59 27.71
CA ASP A 127 -5.30 23.94 28.98
C ASP A 127 -5.63 22.46 28.77
N GLU A 128 -6.30 22.12 27.67
CA GLU A 128 -6.50 20.72 27.25
C GLU A 128 -5.18 20.03 26.90
N ILE A 129 -4.32 20.70 26.13
CA ILE A 129 -3.00 20.20 25.73
C ILE A 129 -2.17 19.85 26.97
N LYS A 130 -2.10 20.75 27.96
CA LYS A 130 -1.35 20.54 29.19
C LYS A 130 -1.93 19.47 30.12
N LYS A 131 -3.25 19.25 30.06
CA LYS A 131 -3.90 18.13 30.76
C LYS A 131 -3.56 16.80 30.10
N THR A 132 -3.37 16.80 28.78
CA THR A 132 -3.13 15.59 27.99
C THR A 132 -1.66 15.19 27.97
N PHE A 133 -0.74 16.17 27.94
CA PHE A 133 0.70 15.94 27.75
C PHE A 133 1.54 16.64 28.81
N GLU A 134 2.53 15.94 29.36
CA GLU A 134 3.56 16.57 30.20
C GLU A 134 4.56 17.38 29.36
N ARG A 135 4.95 16.82 28.21
CA ARG A 135 5.76 17.48 27.18
C ARG A 135 5.15 17.22 25.81
N PHE A 136 5.10 18.25 24.97
CA PHE A 136 4.47 18.17 23.66
C PHE A 136 5.21 19.00 22.61
N MET A 137 5.09 18.58 21.35
CA MET A 137 5.61 19.30 20.19
C MET A 137 4.47 19.75 19.27
N VAL A 138 4.72 20.81 18.51
CA VAL A 138 3.79 21.35 17.52
C VAL A 138 4.26 20.96 16.11
N LYS A 139 3.34 20.41 15.32
CA LYS A 139 3.52 20.16 13.89
C LYS A 139 2.31 20.71 13.12
N ASP A 140 2.46 20.93 11.81
CA ASP A 140 1.30 20.91 10.93
C ASP A 140 1.00 19.46 10.50
N TYR A 141 0.10 19.25 9.55
CA TYR A 141 -0.29 17.88 9.16
C TYR A 141 0.82 17.08 8.46
N VAL A 142 1.91 17.73 8.04
CA VAL A 142 2.95 17.11 7.20
C VAL A 142 4.34 17.24 7.83
N LYS A 143 4.74 18.42 8.34
CA LYS A 143 6.11 18.69 8.83
C LYS A 143 6.16 19.49 10.12
N SER A 144 7.26 19.29 10.82
CA SER A 144 7.75 20.18 11.87
C SER A 144 8.61 21.30 11.29
N VAL A 145 8.72 22.42 12.02
CA VAL A 145 9.70 23.45 11.69
C VAL A 145 11.07 23.00 12.21
N LYS A 146 11.99 22.63 11.30
CA LYS A 146 13.37 22.27 11.62
C LYS A 146 14.31 23.47 11.39
N GLY A 147 15.41 23.54 12.15
CA GLY A 147 16.48 24.52 11.92
C GLY A 147 16.11 25.98 12.22
N SER A 148 15.11 26.21 13.07
CA SER A 148 14.69 27.55 13.51
C SER A 148 14.81 27.71 15.02
N ASP A 149 14.56 28.93 15.52
CA ASP A 149 14.46 29.24 16.95
C ASP A 149 13.16 28.70 17.58
N PHE A 150 12.35 27.95 16.84
CA PHE A 150 11.12 27.35 17.37
C PHE A 150 11.47 26.23 18.37
N PRO A 151 10.84 26.19 19.56
CA PRO A 151 11.14 25.17 20.56
C PRO A 151 10.91 23.75 20.03
N LYS A 152 11.81 22.83 20.39
CA LYS A 152 11.66 21.40 20.06
C LYS A 152 10.44 20.77 20.74
N TYR A 153 10.12 21.25 21.94
CA TYR A 153 8.95 20.89 22.70
C TYR A 153 8.60 22.01 23.68
N PHE A 154 7.39 21.91 24.22
CA PHE A 154 6.86 22.68 25.34
C PHE A 154 6.52 21.72 26.48
N ASP A 155 6.42 22.26 27.69
CA ASP A 155 5.97 21.53 28.87
C ASP A 155 4.91 22.35 29.63
N ASN A 156 4.41 21.80 30.74
CA ASN A 156 3.35 22.43 31.52
C ASN A 156 3.70 23.80 32.12
N SER A 157 4.97 24.21 32.12
CA SER A 157 5.40 25.52 32.60
C SER A 157 5.15 26.66 31.60
N VAL A 158 4.96 26.38 30.30
CA VAL A 158 4.76 27.43 29.29
C VAL A 158 3.52 28.28 29.60
N THR A 159 3.61 29.60 29.60
CA THR A 159 2.41 30.45 29.77
C THR A 159 1.66 30.61 28.45
N SER A 160 0.37 31.00 28.51
CA SER A 160 -0.41 31.24 27.28
C SER A 160 0.22 32.32 26.40
N GLU A 161 0.69 33.42 26.99
CA GLU A 161 1.36 34.51 26.27
C GLU A 161 2.64 34.02 25.55
N GLU A 162 3.46 33.21 26.23
CA GLU A 162 4.67 32.63 25.64
C GLU A 162 4.33 31.66 24.51
N PHE A 163 3.33 30.81 24.70
CA PHE A 163 2.91 29.84 23.70
C PHE A 163 2.38 30.52 22.45
N ASP A 164 1.48 31.49 22.59
CA ASP A 164 0.89 32.25 21.49
C ASP A 164 1.98 32.96 20.67
N LYS A 165 2.96 33.56 21.35
CA LYS A 165 4.12 34.19 20.69
C LYS A 165 4.96 33.18 19.89
N GLN A 166 5.11 31.94 20.33
CA GLN A 166 5.79 30.92 19.53
C GLN A 166 4.91 30.46 18.36
N MET A 167 3.59 30.35 18.55
CA MET A 167 2.67 29.99 17.48
C MET A 167 2.63 31.03 16.36
N GLU A 168 2.71 32.32 16.67
CA GLU A 168 2.91 33.37 15.66
C GLU A 168 4.17 33.12 14.81
N LYS A 169 5.27 32.72 15.44
CA LYS A 169 6.50 32.35 14.71
C LYS A 169 6.29 31.08 13.90
N PHE A 170 5.61 30.07 14.44
CA PHE A 170 5.30 28.84 13.73
C PHE A 170 4.58 29.13 12.43
N TYR A 171 3.48 29.89 12.48
CA TYR A 171 2.72 30.29 11.29
C TYR A 171 3.56 31.10 10.31
N LYS A 172 4.40 32.01 10.82
CA LYS A 172 5.33 32.77 9.98
C LYS A 172 6.37 31.88 9.27
N TYR A 173 6.91 30.88 9.97
CA TYR A 173 7.88 29.94 9.40
C TYR A 173 7.25 28.97 8.40
N ARG A 174 5.99 28.55 8.62
CA ARG A 174 5.28 27.68 7.69
C ARG A 174 4.80 28.46 6.46
N GLY A 175 4.25 29.67 6.63
CA GLY A 175 3.81 30.52 5.51
C GLY A 175 2.94 29.75 4.51
N GLY A 176 3.31 29.80 3.22
CA GLY A 176 2.60 29.06 2.15
C GLY A 176 2.75 27.54 2.20
N LEU A 177 3.67 27.00 3.02
CA LEU A 177 3.88 25.57 3.23
C LEU A 177 2.98 25.00 4.35
N TYR A 178 2.19 25.85 5.01
CA TYR A 178 1.22 25.39 6.01
C TYR A 178 0.16 24.52 5.33
N THR A 179 0.03 23.27 5.81
CA THR A 179 -0.91 22.29 5.27
C THR A 179 -1.85 21.80 6.37
N GLY A 180 -3.16 21.94 6.13
CA GLY A 180 -4.20 21.46 7.02
C GLY A 180 -4.33 22.25 8.32
N GLY A 181 -4.25 21.54 9.45
CA GLY A 181 -4.41 22.08 10.80
C GLY A 181 -3.15 21.97 11.66
N ILE A 182 -3.33 22.15 12.96
CA ILE A 182 -2.27 21.92 13.95
C ILE A 182 -2.36 20.51 14.51
N CYS A 183 -1.22 19.86 14.66
CA CYS A 183 -1.05 18.63 15.41
C CYS A 183 -0.18 18.88 16.65
N ILE A 184 -0.70 18.49 17.81
CA ILE A 184 0.05 18.49 19.06
C ILE A 184 0.38 17.04 19.39
N LYS A 185 1.67 16.71 19.36
CA LYS A 185 2.14 15.33 19.58
C LYS A 185 2.91 15.25 20.88
N GLU A 186 2.72 14.17 21.62
CA GLU A 186 3.52 13.84 22.80
C GLU A 186 5.01 13.83 22.46
N TYR A 187 5.82 14.47 23.29
CA TYR A 187 7.27 14.48 23.12
C TYR A 187 7.89 13.26 23.80
N LEU A 188 8.39 12.32 23.00
CA LEU A 188 9.00 11.08 23.47
C LEU A 188 10.53 11.22 23.58
N ASP A 189 11.10 10.66 24.65
CA ASP A 189 12.55 10.56 24.78
C ASP A 189 13.07 9.38 23.95
N LEU A 190 13.65 9.70 22.81
CA LEU A 190 14.22 8.70 21.90
C LEU A 190 15.63 8.31 22.35
N LYS A 191 15.91 7.02 22.32
CA LYS A 191 17.22 6.47 22.68
C LYS A 191 18.26 6.83 21.62
N GLN A 192 19.47 7.08 22.09
CA GLN A 192 20.58 7.50 21.25
C GLN A 192 21.79 6.59 21.40
N TYR A 193 22.48 6.36 20.29
CA TYR A 193 23.77 5.67 20.23
C TYR A 193 24.77 6.60 19.55
N GLY A 194 25.86 6.92 20.23
CA GLY A 194 26.84 7.88 19.70
C GLY A 194 26.28 9.28 19.44
N GLY A 195 25.26 9.71 20.20
CA GLY A 195 24.60 11.01 20.03
C GLY A 195 23.64 11.08 18.83
N ARG A 196 23.30 9.95 18.23
CA ARG A 196 22.31 9.83 17.14
C ARG A 196 21.12 9.01 17.61
N THR A 197 19.92 9.47 17.30
CA THR A 197 18.68 8.75 17.60
C THR A 197 18.71 7.37 16.94
N ASN A 198 18.25 6.35 17.63
CA ASN A 198 18.01 5.05 17.01
C ASN A 198 16.68 5.06 16.26
N GLU A 199 16.74 5.41 14.98
CA GLU A 199 15.58 5.56 14.12
C GLU A 199 15.76 4.78 12.82
N TYR A 200 14.76 4.02 12.41
CA TYR A 200 14.75 3.26 11.17
C TYR A 200 13.58 3.68 10.30
N ARG A 201 13.84 3.87 9.01
CA ARG A 201 12.83 4.05 7.99
C ARG A 201 12.60 2.73 7.29
N VAL A 202 11.34 2.36 7.17
CA VAL A 202 10.92 1.18 6.42
C VAL A 202 10.10 1.65 5.24
N PHE A 203 10.49 1.24 4.03
CA PHE A 203 9.62 1.36 2.86
C PHE A 203 8.78 0.09 2.75
N TYR A 204 7.48 0.26 2.77
CA TYR A 204 6.51 -0.77 2.44
C TYR A 204 6.08 -0.57 0.99
N ILE A 205 6.12 -1.65 0.21
CA ILE A 205 5.84 -1.65 -1.21
C ILE A 205 4.90 -2.80 -1.47
N ASP A 206 3.67 -2.47 -1.85
CA ASP A 206 2.60 -3.41 -2.19
C ASP A 206 2.39 -4.52 -1.16
N GLY A 207 2.35 -4.14 0.11
CA GLY A 207 2.14 -5.11 1.18
C GLY A 207 3.40 -5.84 1.63
N GLU A 208 4.57 -5.57 1.06
CA GLU A 208 5.85 -6.18 1.45
C GLU A 208 6.81 -5.18 2.11
N ILE A 209 7.74 -5.69 2.94
CA ILE A 209 8.85 -4.89 3.47
C ILE A 209 9.91 -4.75 2.37
N GLY A 210 9.91 -3.61 1.67
CA GLY A 210 10.82 -3.35 0.56
C GLY A 210 12.25 -3.05 1.03
N THR A 211 12.41 -2.12 1.97
CA THR A 211 13.73 -1.80 2.55
C THR A 211 13.61 -1.39 4.02
N VAL A 212 14.64 -1.69 4.82
CA VAL A 212 14.78 -1.25 6.20
C VAL A 212 16.12 -0.55 6.36
N SER A 213 16.09 0.75 6.62
CA SER A 213 17.27 1.62 6.59
C SER A 213 17.40 2.45 7.86
N ARG A 214 18.63 2.74 8.28
CA ARG A 214 18.88 3.66 9.40
C ARG A 214 18.55 5.08 8.96
N ASN A 215 17.73 5.79 9.73
CA ASN A 215 17.20 7.10 9.35
C ASN A 215 17.74 8.27 10.19
N SER A 216 18.72 8.02 11.05
CA SER A 216 19.34 9.05 11.89
C SER A 216 20.87 8.98 11.92
N GLY A 217 21.48 8.15 11.06
CA GLY A 217 22.93 7.98 10.99
C GLY A 217 23.53 7.31 12.22
N GLN A 218 22.73 6.56 12.98
CA GLN A 218 23.20 5.77 14.10
C GLN A 218 24.10 4.61 13.64
N GLY A 219 25.04 4.20 14.49
CA GLY A 219 26.03 3.18 14.16
C GLY A 219 25.45 1.77 14.06
N ASP A 220 26.23 0.85 13.48
CA ASP A 220 25.76 -0.51 13.17
C ASP A 220 25.39 -1.38 14.38
N HIS A 221 25.82 -0.97 15.57
CA HIS A 221 25.54 -1.62 16.84
C HIS A 221 24.19 -1.24 17.45
N ALA A 222 23.51 -0.23 16.91
CA ALA A 222 22.17 0.13 17.35
C ALA A 222 21.19 -0.99 16.96
N PRO A 223 20.28 -1.40 17.87
CA PRO A 223 19.34 -2.48 17.60
C PRO A 223 18.34 -2.08 16.52
N MET A 224 17.90 -3.05 15.72
CA MET A 224 16.81 -2.89 14.77
C MET A 224 15.44 -2.93 15.47
N PRO A 225 14.37 -2.37 14.85
CA PRO A 225 13.00 -2.57 15.30
C PRO A 225 12.65 -4.08 15.34
N PRO A 226 11.82 -4.53 16.28
CA PRO A 226 11.32 -5.91 16.31
C PRO A 226 10.61 -6.27 15.00
N LYS A 227 10.86 -7.47 14.48
CA LYS A 227 10.29 -7.91 13.20
C LYS A 227 8.76 -7.89 13.25
N GLU A 228 8.18 -8.32 14.35
CA GLU A 228 6.72 -8.39 14.56
C GLU A 228 6.08 -7.00 14.43
N LEU A 229 6.78 -5.96 14.90
CA LEU A 229 6.33 -4.57 14.76
C LEU A 229 6.38 -4.10 13.31
N LEU A 230 7.38 -4.54 12.54
CA LEU A 230 7.48 -4.20 11.11
C LEU A 230 6.41 -4.91 10.29
N GLU A 231 6.19 -6.20 10.53
CA GLU A 231 5.19 -7.01 9.79
C GLU A 231 3.76 -6.51 10.04
N LYS A 232 3.47 -6.07 11.28
CA LYS A 232 2.15 -5.51 11.67
C LYS A 232 1.65 -4.40 10.75
N TYR A 233 2.56 -3.62 10.17
CA TYR A 233 2.24 -2.41 9.40
C TYR A 233 2.47 -2.56 7.90
N ARG A 234 2.45 -3.80 7.39
CA ARG A 234 2.60 -4.11 5.96
C ARG A 234 1.42 -3.68 5.09
N LEU A 235 0.21 -3.68 5.62
CA LEU A 235 -1.02 -3.40 4.88
C LEU A 235 -1.76 -2.19 5.46
N LEU A 236 -1.35 -0.99 5.04
CA LEU A 236 -1.92 0.27 5.51
C LEU A 236 -2.66 1.08 4.43
N GLY A 237 -2.94 0.46 3.28
CA GLY A 237 -3.85 1.02 2.28
C GLY A 237 -3.21 1.99 1.28
N SER A 238 -1.90 1.90 1.04
CA SER A 238 -1.21 2.55 -0.07
C SER A 238 -0.22 1.58 -0.72
N SER A 239 0.03 1.76 -2.01
CA SER A 239 0.94 0.91 -2.79
C SER A 239 2.41 1.13 -2.41
N ILE A 240 2.79 2.36 -2.03
CA ILE A 240 4.17 2.67 -1.59
C ILE A 240 4.11 3.70 -0.48
N TYR A 241 4.65 3.36 0.69
CA TYR A 241 4.69 4.26 1.83
C TYR A 241 5.89 3.99 2.75
N THR A 242 6.17 4.95 3.62
CA THR A 242 7.21 4.83 4.64
C THR A 242 6.60 4.85 6.03
N VAL A 243 7.23 4.11 6.95
CA VAL A 243 7.01 4.24 8.39
C VAL A 243 8.36 4.38 9.06
N ASP A 244 8.50 5.41 9.90
CA ASP A 244 9.69 5.68 10.68
C ASP A 244 9.48 5.18 12.11
N TYR A 245 10.36 4.29 12.56
CA TYR A 245 10.35 3.66 13.88
C TYR A 245 11.51 4.18 14.70
N ALA A 246 11.29 4.49 15.98
CA ALA A 246 12.37 4.83 16.89
C ALA A 246 12.32 4.06 18.20
N GLU A 247 13.50 3.76 18.73
CA GLU A 247 13.66 3.16 20.06
C GLU A 247 13.49 4.25 21.13
N LEU A 248 12.71 3.97 22.16
CA LEU A 248 12.57 4.81 23.34
C LEU A 248 13.68 4.53 24.35
N SER A 249 13.86 5.45 25.29
CA SER A 249 14.86 5.34 26.37
C SER A 249 14.71 4.07 27.24
N ASP A 250 13.50 3.49 27.33
CA ASP A 250 13.22 2.23 28.01
C ASP A 250 13.47 0.96 27.15
N GLY A 251 13.85 1.13 25.88
CA GLY A 251 14.10 0.05 24.92
C GLY A 251 12.88 -0.43 24.14
N SER A 252 11.69 0.09 24.42
CA SER A 252 10.50 -0.14 23.58
C SER A 252 10.58 0.64 22.27
N TRP A 253 9.72 0.32 21.30
CA TRP A 253 9.71 0.96 19.98
C TRP A 253 8.40 1.66 19.70
N LYS A 254 8.46 2.77 18.97
CA LYS A 254 7.30 3.53 18.53
C LYS A 254 7.41 3.92 17.07
N VAL A 255 6.26 3.99 16.40
CA VAL A 255 6.08 4.70 15.14
C VAL A 255 6.11 6.20 15.42
N ILE A 256 7.06 6.89 14.79
CA ILE A 256 7.28 8.34 14.98
C ILE A 256 6.69 9.13 13.81
N GLU A 257 6.74 8.60 12.60
CA GLU A 257 6.23 9.25 11.39
C GLU A 257 5.82 8.19 10.37
N ALA A 258 4.95 8.59 9.44
CA ALA A 258 4.61 7.81 8.27
C ALA A 258 4.42 8.80 7.11
N GLY A 259 4.80 8.38 5.90
CA GLY A 259 4.84 9.27 4.75
C GLY A 259 4.54 8.54 3.45
N ASP A 260 4.11 9.29 2.44
CA ASP A 260 3.91 8.71 1.10
C ASP A 260 5.27 8.33 0.48
N GLY A 261 5.35 7.11 -0.05
CA GLY A 261 6.60 6.51 -0.48
C GLY A 261 7.13 7.07 -1.81
N GLN A 262 6.32 7.84 -2.55
CA GLN A 262 6.72 8.52 -3.79
C GLN A 262 7.49 9.82 -3.52
N VAL A 263 7.30 10.40 -2.34
CA VAL A 263 7.91 11.69 -1.95
C VAL A 263 8.75 11.59 -0.68
N SER A 264 8.88 10.40 -0.10
CA SER A 264 9.82 10.10 0.97
C SER A 264 11.22 9.91 0.39
N GLY A 265 12.20 10.65 0.92
CA GLY A 265 13.60 10.46 0.54
C GLY A 265 14.18 9.15 1.08
N LEU A 266 15.14 8.59 0.35
CA LEU A 266 15.96 7.48 0.84
C LEU A 266 16.84 7.94 2.00
N SER A 267 17.12 7.05 2.94
CA SER A 267 17.98 7.37 4.09
C SER A 267 19.45 7.48 3.66
N ASP A 268 20.24 8.21 4.46
CA ASP A 268 21.68 8.32 4.25
C ASP A 268 22.33 6.93 4.11
N HIS A 269 23.13 6.74 3.06
CA HIS A 269 23.82 5.48 2.74
C HIS A 269 22.92 4.27 2.42
N GLN A 270 21.62 4.48 2.20
CA GLN A 270 20.75 3.43 1.64
C GLN A 270 21.25 3.03 0.23
N ASP A 271 21.11 1.76 -0.14
CA ASP A 271 21.41 1.30 -1.52
C ASP A 271 20.22 1.62 -2.44
N TYR A 272 20.40 2.61 -3.31
CA TYR A 272 19.34 3.12 -4.18
C TYR A 272 18.93 2.07 -5.23
N LYS A 273 19.88 1.26 -5.71
CA LYS A 273 19.59 0.19 -6.67
C LYS A 273 18.82 -0.94 -6.01
N ALA A 274 19.16 -1.28 -4.78
CA ALA A 274 18.39 -2.26 -4.01
C ALA A 274 16.95 -1.78 -3.79
N PHE A 275 16.75 -0.50 -3.47
CA PHE A 275 15.43 0.10 -3.36
C PHE A 275 14.61 -0.03 -4.67
N PHE A 276 15.15 0.40 -5.81
CA PHE A 276 14.41 0.32 -7.08
C PHE A 276 14.19 -1.12 -7.55
N ARG A 277 15.07 -2.07 -7.21
CA ARG A 277 14.80 -3.50 -7.43
C ARG A 277 13.62 -3.99 -6.59
N ALA A 278 13.54 -3.60 -5.32
CA ALA A 278 12.40 -3.94 -4.47
C ALA A 278 11.09 -3.35 -5.01
N VAL A 279 11.12 -2.09 -5.48
CA VAL A 279 9.98 -1.45 -6.17
C VAL A 279 9.54 -2.26 -7.38
N SER A 280 10.49 -2.64 -8.24
CA SER A 280 10.19 -3.41 -9.45
C SER A 280 9.60 -4.77 -9.11
N ILE A 281 10.18 -5.51 -8.16
CA ILE A 281 9.73 -6.86 -7.81
C ILE A 281 8.29 -6.80 -7.26
N ALA A 282 8.08 -6.01 -6.20
CA ALA A 282 6.80 -5.97 -5.51
C ALA A 282 5.67 -5.48 -6.43
N LEU A 283 5.90 -4.42 -7.21
CA LEU A 283 4.86 -3.89 -8.08
C LEU A 283 4.67 -4.73 -9.34
N SER A 284 5.72 -5.30 -9.94
CA SER A 284 5.56 -6.14 -11.14
C SER A 284 4.80 -7.44 -10.85
N GLU A 285 4.92 -8.01 -9.65
CA GLU A 285 4.08 -9.15 -9.23
C GLU A 285 2.59 -8.76 -9.20
N ARG A 286 2.28 -7.56 -8.68
CA ARG A 286 0.94 -6.99 -8.76
C ARG A 286 0.49 -6.67 -10.17
N TYR A 287 1.37 -6.17 -11.05
CA TYR A 287 1.00 -5.96 -12.45
C TYR A 287 0.71 -7.27 -13.17
N LEU A 288 1.44 -8.34 -12.85
CA LEU A 288 1.11 -9.65 -13.37
C LEU A 288 -0.23 -10.16 -12.84
N SER A 289 -0.66 -9.76 -11.64
CA SER A 289 -2.02 -10.05 -11.15
C SER A 289 -3.10 -9.10 -11.69
N ASP A 290 -2.79 -7.82 -11.91
CA ASP A 290 -3.72 -6.77 -12.33
C ASP A 290 -3.89 -6.70 -13.87
N GLU A 291 -2.87 -7.02 -14.67
CA GLU A 291 -3.01 -7.20 -16.15
C GLU A 291 -3.85 -8.45 -16.50
N ILE A 292 -4.12 -9.32 -15.52
CA ILE A 292 -5.11 -10.40 -15.64
C ILE A 292 -6.55 -9.87 -15.41
N LEU A 293 -6.74 -8.63 -14.96
CA LEU A 293 -8.04 -8.01 -14.71
C LEU A 293 -8.41 -7.02 -15.83
N ALA A 294 -8.95 -7.57 -16.92
CA ALA A 294 -9.48 -6.78 -18.03
C ALA A 294 -10.73 -5.94 -17.61
N PRO A 295 -11.09 -4.88 -18.34
CA PRO A 295 -12.35 -4.16 -18.12
C PRO A 295 -13.55 -5.14 -18.13
N GLY A 296 -14.36 -5.13 -17.07
CA GLY A 296 -15.38 -6.16 -16.79
C GLY A 296 -15.08 -7.07 -15.59
N THR A 297 -14.04 -6.73 -14.83
CA THR A 297 -13.61 -7.44 -13.63
C THR A 297 -14.58 -7.20 -12.45
N TYR A 298 -15.28 -8.25 -12.00
CA TYR A 298 -16.13 -8.25 -10.81
C TYR A 298 -15.37 -8.83 -9.61
N ILE A 299 -15.30 -8.10 -8.51
CA ILE A 299 -14.85 -8.64 -7.21
C ILE A 299 -16.06 -9.34 -6.61
N LEU A 300 -15.94 -10.65 -6.32
CA LEU A 300 -16.99 -11.38 -5.62
C LEU A 300 -17.12 -10.77 -4.21
N SER A 301 -18.15 -9.95 -3.99
CA SER A 301 -18.36 -9.25 -2.71
C SER A 301 -19.18 -10.08 -1.71
N ALA A 302 -19.72 -11.22 -2.15
CA ALA A 302 -20.53 -12.14 -1.35
C ALA A 302 -20.52 -13.57 -1.95
N ASP A 303 -20.87 -14.57 -1.15
CA ASP A 303 -21.18 -15.93 -1.64
C ASP A 303 -22.42 -15.87 -2.55
N LEU A 304 -22.29 -16.27 -3.82
CA LEU A 304 -23.39 -16.35 -4.77
C LEU A 304 -24.37 -17.49 -4.45
N TYR A 305 -23.95 -18.46 -3.65
CA TYR A 305 -24.75 -19.63 -3.29
C TYR A 305 -24.83 -19.81 -1.76
N PRO A 306 -25.32 -18.79 -1.01
CA PRO A 306 -25.25 -18.78 0.45
C PRO A 306 -26.14 -19.82 1.12
N ASN A 307 -27.10 -20.39 0.37
CA ASN A 307 -28.06 -21.39 0.88
C ASN A 307 -27.68 -22.84 0.52
N ILE A 308 -26.52 -23.05 -0.13
CA ILE A 308 -26.05 -24.39 -0.52
C ILE A 308 -24.90 -24.77 0.40
N GLU A 309 -25.02 -25.86 1.14
CA GLU A 309 -23.93 -26.36 1.97
C GLU A 309 -23.05 -27.35 1.20
N VAL A 310 -21.81 -27.56 1.66
CA VAL A 310 -20.88 -28.53 1.02
C VAL A 310 -21.50 -29.93 0.93
N GLN A 311 -22.29 -30.32 1.93
CA GLN A 311 -23.01 -31.61 1.94
C GLN A 311 -24.11 -31.69 0.87
N ASP A 312 -24.74 -30.58 0.53
CA ASP A 312 -25.73 -30.54 -0.55
C ASP A 312 -25.06 -30.76 -1.90
N ILE A 313 -23.82 -30.31 -2.08
CA ILE A 313 -23.02 -30.53 -3.29
C ILE A 313 -22.65 -32.01 -3.44
N TYR A 314 -22.22 -32.66 -2.34
CA TYR A 314 -21.98 -34.11 -2.32
C TYR A 314 -23.23 -34.89 -2.76
N LYS A 315 -24.39 -34.51 -2.25
CA LYS A 315 -25.66 -35.15 -2.58
C LYS A 315 -26.08 -34.89 -4.02
N MET A 316 -25.97 -33.63 -4.48
CA MET A 316 -26.29 -33.21 -5.84
C MET A 316 -25.52 -34.04 -6.87
N ILE A 317 -24.22 -34.22 -6.66
CA ILE A 317 -23.34 -35.00 -7.55
C ILE A 317 -23.62 -36.50 -7.47
N ALA A 318 -23.99 -37.01 -6.28
CA ALA A 318 -24.36 -38.42 -6.12
C ALA A 318 -25.71 -38.75 -6.79
N ASP A 319 -26.64 -37.80 -6.81
CA ASP A 319 -27.98 -37.96 -7.37
C ASP A 319 -27.97 -37.80 -8.91
N ASN A 320 -27.09 -36.95 -9.45
CA ASN A 320 -26.93 -36.71 -10.88
C ASN A 320 -25.47 -36.31 -11.21
N ASP A 321 -24.75 -37.14 -11.95
CA ASP A 321 -23.36 -36.90 -12.34
C ASP A 321 -23.22 -36.38 -13.78
N ASP A 322 -24.28 -35.78 -14.33
CA ASP A 322 -24.23 -35.16 -15.63
C ASP A 322 -23.29 -33.95 -15.69
N GLU A 323 -22.98 -33.56 -16.92
CA GLU A 323 -21.97 -32.56 -17.21
C GLU A 323 -22.24 -31.20 -16.54
N SER A 324 -23.49 -30.76 -16.59
CA SER A 324 -23.92 -29.48 -16.02
C SER A 324 -23.90 -29.50 -14.50
N THR A 325 -24.23 -30.65 -13.89
CA THR A 325 -24.17 -30.82 -12.43
C THR A 325 -22.73 -30.82 -11.92
N LEU A 326 -21.79 -31.45 -12.66
CA LEU A 326 -20.36 -31.39 -12.34
C LEU A 326 -19.80 -29.96 -12.46
N ALA A 327 -20.16 -29.23 -13.53
CA ALA A 327 -19.74 -27.85 -13.72
C ALA A 327 -20.26 -26.93 -12.59
N LEU A 328 -21.55 -27.03 -12.25
CA LEU A 328 -22.14 -26.27 -11.17
C LEU A 328 -21.49 -26.60 -9.82
N GLY A 329 -21.26 -27.89 -9.52
CA GLY A 329 -20.58 -28.31 -8.30
C GLY A 329 -19.17 -27.73 -8.16
N VAL A 330 -18.40 -27.70 -9.24
CA VAL A 330 -17.06 -27.09 -9.29
C VAL A 330 -17.13 -25.57 -9.08
N ALA A 331 -18.11 -24.89 -9.68
CA ALA A 331 -18.27 -23.44 -9.51
C ALA A 331 -18.60 -23.05 -8.07
N ILE A 332 -19.56 -23.75 -7.45
CA ILE A 332 -19.95 -23.51 -6.05
C ILE A 332 -18.78 -23.79 -5.10
N LEU A 333 -18.06 -24.91 -5.29
CA LEU A 333 -16.92 -25.26 -4.43
C LEU A 333 -15.74 -24.30 -4.60
N ASN A 334 -15.49 -23.82 -5.81
CA ASN A 334 -14.47 -22.81 -6.06
C ASN A 334 -14.75 -21.53 -5.26
N ILE A 335 -15.99 -21.03 -5.28
CA ILE A 335 -16.43 -19.87 -4.49
C ILE A 335 -16.28 -20.14 -2.99
N LYS A 336 -16.88 -21.24 -2.49
CA LYS A 336 -16.91 -21.54 -1.06
C LYS A 336 -15.53 -21.77 -0.47
N THR A 337 -14.67 -22.51 -1.16
CA THR A 337 -13.30 -22.74 -0.67
C THR A 337 -12.48 -21.46 -0.67
N GLY A 338 -12.70 -20.55 -1.63
CA GLY A 338 -12.03 -19.25 -1.62
C GLY A 338 -12.49 -18.36 -0.47
N ILE A 339 -13.80 -18.29 -0.18
CA ILE A 339 -14.33 -17.55 0.98
C ILE A 339 -13.83 -18.16 2.30
N MET A 340 -13.95 -19.49 2.47
CA MET A 340 -13.45 -20.18 3.67
C MET A 340 -11.95 -19.98 3.86
N SER A 341 -11.17 -19.92 2.77
CA SER A 341 -9.73 -19.63 2.85
C SER A 341 -9.45 -18.21 3.34
N ASP A 342 -10.29 -17.25 2.97
CA ASP A 342 -10.18 -15.86 3.44
C ASP A 342 -10.58 -15.76 4.93
N ASP A 343 -11.72 -16.35 5.28
CA ASP A 343 -12.23 -16.41 6.66
C ASP A 343 -11.26 -17.11 7.62
N LEU A 344 -10.45 -18.07 7.14
CA LEU A 344 -9.42 -18.74 7.96
C LEU A 344 -8.38 -17.77 8.52
N TYR A 345 -8.13 -16.62 7.86
CA TYR A 345 -7.22 -15.58 8.36
C TYR A 345 -7.81 -14.76 9.53
N ASP A 346 -9.13 -14.79 9.71
CA ASP A 346 -9.81 -14.06 10.79
C ASP A 346 -9.75 -14.78 12.14
N TYR A 347 -9.37 -16.05 12.16
CA TYR A 347 -9.27 -16.85 13.37
C TYR A 347 -7.81 -17.08 13.78
N GLU A 348 -7.54 -16.99 15.08
CA GLU A 348 -6.24 -17.36 15.64
C GLU A 348 -5.89 -18.82 15.26
N PRO A 349 -4.68 -19.08 14.74
CA PRO A 349 -4.24 -20.43 14.42
C PRO A 349 -4.41 -21.37 15.62
N GLU A 350 -4.94 -22.57 15.37
CA GLU A 350 -5.22 -23.60 16.40
C GLU A 350 -6.40 -23.33 17.35
N SER A 351 -7.13 -22.22 17.19
CA SER A 351 -8.40 -22.02 17.88
C SER A 351 -9.44 -23.09 17.49
N SER A 352 -10.46 -23.28 18.33
CA SER A 352 -11.56 -24.21 18.03
C SER A 352 -12.29 -23.85 16.74
N GLU A 353 -12.48 -22.56 16.52
CA GLU A 353 -13.12 -21.94 15.37
C GLU A 353 -12.26 -22.14 14.12
N TYR A 354 -10.96 -21.86 14.19
CA TYR A 354 -10.00 -22.14 13.12
C TYR A 354 -10.01 -23.62 12.74
N ARG A 355 -9.91 -24.54 13.72
CA ARG A 355 -9.88 -25.99 13.45
C ARG A 355 -11.17 -26.48 12.80
N SER A 356 -12.32 -25.99 13.27
CA SER A 356 -13.63 -26.32 12.72
C SER A 356 -13.78 -25.82 11.29
N LEU A 357 -13.38 -24.58 11.01
CA LEU A 357 -13.42 -24.01 9.66
C LEU A 357 -12.41 -24.68 8.73
N LYS A 358 -11.21 -24.99 9.24
CA LYS A 358 -10.15 -25.67 8.48
C LYS A 358 -10.58 -27.07 8.05
N GLU A 359 -11.24 -27.80 8.94
CA GLU A 359 -11.80 -29.11 8.62
C GLU A 359 -12.86 -29.01 7.51
N GLN A 360 -13.75 -28.01 7.55
CA GLN A 360 -14.73 -27.76 6.50
C GLN A 360 -14.07 -27.37 5.17
N TYR A 361 -13.08 -26.48 5.21
CA TYR A 361 -12.28 -26.11 4.05
C TYR A 361 -11.62 -27.33 3.42
N ASP A 362 -10.97 -28.19 4.22
CA ASP A 362 -10.27 -29.37 3.70
C ASP A 362 -11.24 -30.38 3.07
N GLN A 363 -12.42 -30.57 3.66
CA GLN A 363 -13.46 -31.42 3.08
C GLN A 363 -13.99 -30.85 1.76
N ALA A 364 -14.22 -29.54 1.68
CA ALA A 364 -14.70 -28.86 0.48
C ALA A 364 -13.64 -28.87 -0.63
N TYR A 365 -12.39 -28.55 -0.28
CA TYR A 365 -11.27 -28.51 -1.22
C TYR A 365 -10.94 -29.90 -1.76
N SER A 366 -11.00 -30.94 -0.92
CA SER A 366 -10.83 -32.32 -1.38
C SER A 366 -11.90 -32.75 -2.38
N LEU A 367 -13.17 -32.35 -2.18
CA LEU A 367 -14.21 -32.59 -3.17
C LEU A 367 -13.93 -31.79 -4.45
N TYR A 368 -13.53 -30.54 -4.32
CA TYR A 368 -13.21 -29.66 -5.43
C TYR A 368 -12.14 -30.26 -6.34
N GLU A 369 -11.02 -30.71 -5.76
CA GLU A 369 -9.94 -31.39 -6.49
C GLU A 369 -10.42 -32.66 -7.19
N LYS A 370 -11.26 -33.46 -6.52
CA LYS A 370 -11.81 -34.70 -7.08
C LYS A 370 -12.67 -34.43 -8.32
N LEU A 371 -13.54 -33.42 -8.28
CA LEU A 371 -14.37 -33.07 -9.43
C LEU A 371 -13.56 -32.50 -10.59
N MET A 372 -12.57 -31.66 -10.30
CA MET A 372 -11.66 -31.17 -11.35
C MET A 372 -10.92 -32.32 -12.02
N ALA A 373 -10.42 -33.29 -11.26
CA ALA A 373 -9.78 -34.48 -11.81
C ALA A 373 -10.72 -35.30 -12.69
N GLN A 374 -11.97 -35.50 -12.25
CA GLN A 374 -13.00 -36.20 -13.04
C GLN A 374 -13.29 -35.47 -14.36
N ILE A 375 -13.39 -34.13 -14.33
CA ILE A 375 -13.59 -33.33 -15.55
C ILE A 375 -12.40 -33.45 -16.50
N ILE A 376 -11.17 -33.43 -15.97
CA ILE A 376 -9.96 -33.61 -16.78
C ILE A 376 -9.97 -34.98 -17.47
N ASP A 377 -10.39 -36.04 -16.78
CA ASP A 377 -10.55 -37.37 -17.37
C ASP A 377 -11.62 -37.39 -18.48
N ILE A 378 -12.74 -36.67 -18.31
CA ILE A 378 -13.77 -36.52 -19.34
C ILE A 378 -13.19 -35.85 -20.59
N LEU A 379 -12.54 -34.69 -20.42
CA LEU A 379 -11.92 -33.94 -21.50
C LEU A 379 -10.86 -34.78 -22.25
N ALA A 380 -10.05 -35.54 -21.52
CA ALA A 380 -9.05 -36.43 -22.11
C ALA A 380 -9.68 -37.54 -22.96
N ASN A 381 -10.79 -38.13 -22.51
CA ASN A 381 -11.51 -39.18 -23.24
C ASN A 381 -12.21 -38.66 -24.51
N GLU A 382 -12.55 -37.38 -24.55
CA GLU A 382 -13.18 -36.72 -25.70
C GLU A 382 -12.18 -36.24 -26.76
N GLY A 383 -10.88 -36.43 -26.52
CA GLY A 383 -9.83 -35.99 -27.44
C GLY A 383 -9.43 -34.52 -27.28
N GLU A 384 -9.83 -33.88 -26.18
CA GLU A 384 -9.41 -32.53 -25.77
C GLU A 384 -8.55 -32.59 -24.51
N PRO A 385 -7.34 -33.19 -24.56
CA PRO A 385 -6.53 -33.38 -23.36
C PRO A 385 -6.19 -32.03 -22.73
N ALA A 386 -6.47 -31.92 -21.42
CA ALA A 386 -6.16 -30.73 -20.67
C ALA A 386 -4.64 -30.46 -20.65
N ASP A 387 -4.26 -29.19 -20.66
CA ASP A 387 -2.86 -28.77 -20.60
C ASP A 387 -2.27 -29.06 -19.23
N SER A 388 -1.59 -30.21 -19.11
CA SER A 388 -0.94 -30.67 -17.88
C SER A 388 0.12 -29.72 -17.31
N SER A 389 0.55 -28.69 -18.06
CA SER A 389 1.45 -27.64 -17.55
C SER A 389 0.75 -26.58 -16.69
N LYS A 390 -0.58 -26.58 -16.66
CA LYS A 390 -1.42 -25.65 -15.87
C LYS A 390 -1.93 -26.30 -14.59
N GLY A 391 -2.30 -25.50 -13.58
CA GLY A 391 -3.00 -26.01 -12.39
C GLY A 391 -4.38 -26.60 -12.72
N LEU A 392 -4.89 -27.51 -11.88
CA LEU A 392 -6.18 -28.22 -12.10
C LEU A 392 -7.33 -27.25 -12.41
N HIS A 393 -7.41 -26.13 -11.69
CA HIS A 393 -8.41 -25.08 -11.91
C HIS A 393 -8.44 -24.56 -13.36
N TYR A 394 -7.28 -24.42 -14.02
CA TYR A 394 -7.21 -23.90 -15.40
C TYR A 394 -7.36 -24.97 -16.46
N GLN A 395 -7.12 -26.24 -16.09
CA GLN A 395 -7.23 -27.37 -17.00
C GLN A 395 -8.67 -27.67 -17.42
N ILE A 396 -9.64 -27.33 -16.55
CA ILE A 396 -11.07 -27.58 -16.76
C ILE A 396 -11.79 -26.47 -17.56
N GLU A 397 -11.09 -25.41 -17.97
CA GLU A 397 -11.68 -24.24 -18.62
C GLU A 397 -12.55 -24.54 -19.85
N PRO A 398 -12.18 -25.47 -20.76
CA PRO A 398 -13.04 -25.84 -21.89
C PRO A 398 -14.39 -26.44 -21.43
N PHE A 399 -14.36 -27.27 -20.39
CA PHE A 399 -15.55 -27.91 -19.82
C PHE A 399 -16.46 -26.90 -19.14
N MET A 400 -15.90 -25.96 -18.38
CA MET A 400 -16.68 -24.91 -17.71
C MET A 400 -17.36 -23.99 -18.73
N ASN A 401 -16.61 -23.58 -19.77
CA ASN A 401 -17.11 -22.71 -20.83
C ASN A 401 -18.30 -23.29 -21.59
N ARG A 402 -18.28 -24.60 -21.90
CA ARG A 402 -19.38 -25.27 -22.62
C ARG A 402 -20.62 -25.52 -21.74
N ASN A 403 -20.47 -25.46 -20.42
CA ASN A 403 -21.57 -25.55 -19.44
C ASN A 403 -22.07 -24.19 -18.95
N GLY A 404 -21.78 -23.11 -19.68
CA GLY A 404 -22.34 -21.78 -19.37
C GLY A 404 -21.61 -21.02 -18.27
N PHE A 405 -20.48 -21.53 -17.76
CA PHE A 405 -19.64 -20.80 -16.83
C PHE A 405 -18.51 -20.08 -17.55
N GLU A 406 -18.00 -19.03 -16.95
CA GLU A 406 -16.77 -18.39 -17.39
C GLU A 406 -15.90 -18.02 -16.20
N LYS A 407 -14.59 -17.97 -16.43
CA LYS A 407 -13.62 -17.63 -15.40
C LYS A 407 -13.56 -16.11 -15.24
N ARG A 408 -13.91 -15.61 -14.07
CA ARG A 408 -13.78 -14.20 -13.66
C ARG A 408 -12.92 -14.13 -12.40
N ASN A 409 -11.69 -13.63 -12.49
CA ASN A 409 -10.77 -13.44 -11.34
C ASN A 409 -10.48 -14.70 -10.52
N GLY A 410 -10.39 -15.86 -11.18
CA GLY A 410 -10.19 -17.15 -10.50
C GLY A 410 -11.48 -17.78 -9.94
N TRP A 411 -12.64 -17.16 -10.20
CA TRP A 411 -13.95 -17.69 -9.90
C TRP A 411 -14.64 -18.21 -11.16
N TRP A 412 -15.35 -19.33 -11.05
CA TRP A 412 -16.27 -19.79 -12.09
C TRP A 412 -17.66 -19.20 -11.86
N ILE A 413 -18.09 -18.29 -12.74
CA ILE A 413 -19.37 -17.58 -12.64
C ILE A 413 -20.27 -18.01 -13.78
N HIS A 414 -21.54 -18.29 -13.50
CA HIS A 414 -22.49 -18.61 -14.55
C HIS A 414 -22.80 -17.35 -15.37
N LYS A 415 -22.90 -17.47 -16.69
CA LYS A 415 -23.12 -16.32 -17.59
C LYS A 415 -24.46 -15.60 -17.36
N ASP A 416 -25.42 -16.26 -16.72
CA ASP A 416 -26.71 -15.66 -16.37
C ASP A 416 -26.68 -14.90 -15.02
N ASP A 417 -25.60 -15.03 -14.22
CA ASP A 417 -25.44 -14.35 -12.93
C ASP A 417 -24.81 -12.93 -13.09
N GLU A 418 -25.06 -12.27 -14.24
CA GLU A 418 -24.36 -11.04 -14.69
C GLU A 418 -24.73 -9.73 -13.96
N ASP A 419 -25.74 -9.73 -13.08
CA ASP A 419 -26.45 -8.49 -12.66
C ASP A 419 -26.71 -8.32 -11.14
N GLU A 420 -25.97 -8.96 -10.22
CA GLU A 420 -26.06 -8.68 -8.76
C GLU A 420 -24.80 -8.10 -8.11
#